data_AF-B7BC92-F1
#
_entry.id   AF-B7BC92-F1
#
_cell.length_a   1.000
_cell.length_b   1.000
_cell.length_c   1.000
_cell.angle_alpha   90.00
_cell.angle_beta   90.00
_cell.angle_gamma   90.00
#
_symmetry.space_group_name_H-M   'P 1'
#
loop_
_entity.id
_entity.type
_entity.pdbx_description
1 polymer ?
#
loop_
_entity_poly.entity_id
_entity_poly.type
_entity_poly.pdbx_seq_one_letter_code
_entity_poly.pdbx_strand_id
1 'polypeptide(L)'
;MQITYYRHKKGVLRMHSRDMEYIVGLLKNGKDAEGILSVRRKLNMAFLARTTDLSGKLPVLAFGSTFKKSGDGIRLRRYNGYVLLEVNGLGSQSEAEAVRREAAALPQTLLAFVGLSGRSVKIVVPFV
;
A
#
# COMPACT_ATOMS: atom_id res chain seq x y z
N MET A 1 -3.81 3.84 -15.52
CA MET A 1 -2.58 3.09 -15.18
C MET A 1 -2.96 1.87 -14.35
N GLN A 2 -2.13 0.81 -14.33
CA GLN A 2 -2.39 -0.38 -13.51
C GLN A 2 -1.34 -0.54 -12.42
N ILE A 3 -1.80 -0.94 -11.24
CA ILE A 3 -0.99 -1.23 -10.07
C ILE A 3 -0.83 -2.74 -9.97
N THR A 4 0.39 -3.18 -9.69
CA THR A 4 0.66 -4.57 -9.40
C THR A 4 0.26 -4.84 -7.95
N TYR A 5 -0.71 -5.71 -7.77
CA TYR A 5 -1.18 -6.22 -6.50
C TYR A 5 -0.68 -7.65 -6.34
N TYR A 6 -0.09 -8.00 -5.21
CA TYR A 6 0.25 -9.39 -4.92
C TYR A 6 -0.04 -9.80 -3.48
N ARG A 7 -0.21 -11.10 -3.26
CA ARG A 7 -0.26 -11.69 -1.91
C ARG A 7 0.27 -13.12 -1.94
N HIS A 8 0.78 -13.59 -0.81
CA HIS A 8 1.03 -15.01 -0.62
C HIS A 8 -0.25 -15.72 -0.14
N LYS A 9 -0.58 -16.85 -0.77
CA LYS A 9 -1.68 -17.74 -0.36
C LYS A 9 -1.20 -19.18 -0.41
N LYS A 10 -1.18 -19.86 0.75
CA LYS A 10 -0.67 -21.24 0.89
C LYS A 10 0.75 -21.41 0.31
N GLY A 11 1.66 -20.49 0.65
CA GLY A 11 3.05 -20.51 0.15
C GLY A 11 3.24 -20.03 -1.29
N VAL A 12 2.17 -19.85 -2.07
CA VAL A 12 2.26 -19.42 -3.48
C VAL A 12 2.05 -17.91 -3.59
N LEU A 13 2.95 -17.22 -4.29
CA LEU A 13 2.79 -15.82 -4.68
C LEU A 13 1.74 -15.71 -5.78
N ARG A 14 0.67 -14.96 -5.54
CA ARG A 14 -0.33 -14.61 -6.54
C ARG A 14 -0.23 -13.13 -6.87
N MET A 15 -0.12 -12.80 -8.15
CA MET A 15 0.05 -11.44 -8.64
C MET A 15 -1.03 -11.10 -9.66
N HIS A 16 -1.57 -9.89 -9.55
CA HIS A 16 -2.61 -9.35 -10.43
C HIS A 16 -2.27 -7.91 -10.79
N SER A 17 -2.61 -7.48 -11.99
CA SER A 17 -2.64 -6.05 -12.35
C SER A 17 -4.06 -5.54 -12.19
N ARG A 18 -4.24 -4.47 -11.42
CA ARG A 18 -5.54 -3.87 -11.10
C ARG A 18 -5.51 -2.37 -11.34
N ASP A 19 -6.65 -1.76 -11.60
CA ASP A 19 -6.79 -0.31 -11.62
C ASP A 19 -6.81 0.26 -10.19
N MET A 20 -6.72 1.58 -10.09
CA MET A 20 -6.68 2.30 -8.81
C MET A 20 -8.02 2.18 -8.09
N GLU A 21 -9.12 2.21 -8.83
CA GLU A 21 -10.50 2.11 -8.36
C GLU A 21 -10.73 0.80 -7.60
N TYR A 22 -10.23 -0.33 -8.13
CA TYR A 22 -10.28 -1.61 -7.44
C TYR A 22 -9.50 -1.58 -6.12
N ILE A 23 -8.31 -0.96 -6.10
CA ILE A 23 -7.51 -0.83 -4.87
C ILE A 23 -8.26 0.02 -3.83
N VAL A 24 -8.86 1.14 -4.24
CA VAL A 24 -9.68 1.98 -3.37
C VAL A 24 -10.89 1.20 -2.84
N GLY A 25 -11.54 0.39 -3.67
CA GLY A 25 -12.63 -0.48 -3.27
C GLY A 25 -12.23 -1.47 -2.17
N LEU A 26 -11.05 -2.09 -2.30
CA LEU A 26 -10.51 -2.98 -1.25
C LEU A 26 -10.27 -2.24 0.07
N LEU A 27 -9.69 -1.03 0.01
CA LEU A 27 -9.41 -0.23 1.21
C LEU A 27 -10.67 0.23 1.93
N LYS A 28 -11.78 0.38 1.20
CA LYS A 28 -13.09 0.76 1.76
C LYS A 28 -13.92 -0.44 2.25
N ASN A 29 -13.56 -1.68 1.90
CA ASN A 29 -14.33 -2.87 2.23
C ASN A 29 -14.17 -3.26 3.71
N GLY A 30 -15.29 -3.42 4.42
CA GLY A 30 -15.32 -3.76 5.85
C GLY A 30 -14.61 -5.05 6.23
N LYS A 31 -14.69 -6.12 5.41
CA LYS A 31 -14.02 -7.41 5.71
C LYS A 31 -12.50 -7.30 5.68
N ASP A 32 -11.95 -6.56 4.71
CA ASP A 32 -10.51 -6.32 4.63
C ASP A 32 -10.05 -5.31 5.70
N ALA A 33 -10.90 -4.32 6.00
CA ALA A 33 -10.68 -3.39 7.11
C ALA A 33 -10.61 -4.10 8.47
N GLU A 34 -11.46 -5.09 8.75
CA GLU A 34 -11.35 -5.93 9.96
C GLU A 34 -10.03 -6.69 10.03
N GLY A 35 -9.57 -7.26 8.91
CA GLY A 35 -8.27 -7.90 8.81
C GLY A 35 -7.12 -6.94 9.14
N ILE A 36 -7.18 -5.72 8.60
CA ILE A 36 -6.21 -4.65 8.87
C ILE A 36 -6.26 -4.26 10.35
N LEU A 37 -7.45 -4.06 10.94
CA LEU A 37 -7.62 -3.71 12.35
C LEU A 37 -7.07 -4.81 13.28
N SER A 38 -7.32 -6.08 12.97
CA SER A 38 -6.74 -7.22 13.69
C SER A 38 -5.22 -7.18 13.65
N VAL A 39 -4.62 -6.91 12.48
CA VAL A 39 -3.18 -6.75 12.35
C VAL A 39 -2.66 -5.52 13.10
N ARG A 40 -3.36 -4.38 13.09
CA ARG A 40 -3.00 -3.18 13.87
C ARG A 40 -2.94 -3.47 15.35
N ARG A 41 -3.97 -4.13 15.90
CA ARG A 41 -4.01 -4.53 17.32
C ARG A 41 -2.84 -5.45 17.65
N LYS A 42 -2.58 -6.45 16.80
CA LYS A 42 -1.46 -7.38 16.99
C LYS A 42 -0.10 -6.70 16.85
N LEU A 43 0.09 -5.75 15.95
CA LEU A 43 1.35 -5.01 15.81
C LEU A 43 1.63 -4.10 17.01
N ASN A 44 0.60 -3.42 17.52
CA ASN A 44 0.74 -2.65 18.75
C ASN A 44 1.16 -3.54 19.94
N MET A 45 0.77 -4.82 19.93
CA MET A 45 1.24 -5.81 20.92
C MET A 45 2.59 -6.45 20.55
N ALA A 46 2.87 -6.68 19.27
CA ALA A 46 4.11 -7.30 18.78
C ALA A 46 5.31 -6.35 18.79
N PHE A 47 5.09 -5.04 18.93
CA PHE A 47 6.19 -4.13 19.28
C PHE A 47 6.86 -4.53 20.61
N LEU A 48 6.16 -5.31 21.47
CA LEU A 48 6.71 -5.93 22.68
C LEU A 48 7.24 -7.37 22.47
N ALA A 49 6.96 -8.02 21.34
CA ALA A 49 7.34 -9.41 21.07
C ALA A 49 7.77 -9.60 19.60
N ARG A 50 9.08 -9.80 19.38
CA ARG A 50 9.76 -9.93 18.07
C ARG A 50 9.37 -11.16 17.21
N THR A 51 8.10 -11.56 17.11
CA THR A 51 7.78 -12.92 16.60
C THR A 51 6.51 -13.08 15.76
N THR A 52 6.01 -12.07 15.05
CA THR A 52 4.82 -12.29 14.20
C THR A 52 5.02 -11.93 12.73
N ASP A 53 5.15 -12.96 11.87
CA ASP A 53 5.01 -12.88 10.40
C ASP A 53 3.53 -12.56 10.04
N LEU A 54 3.16 -11.30 10.28
CA LEU A 54 1.86 -10.75 9.90
C LEU A 54 1.91 -10.15 8.49
N SER A 55 3.11 -9.82 7.98
CA SER A 55 3.30 -9.15 6.69
C SER A 55 3.06 -10.08 5.51
N GLY A 56 3.43 -11.37 5.58
CA GLY A 56 3.27 -12.31 4.47
C GLY A 56 1.82 -12.56 4.03
N LYS A 57 0.84 -12.30 4.89
CA LYS A 57 -0.60 -12.54 4.60
C LYS A 57 -1.31 -11.31 4.01
N LEU A 58 -0.73 -10.14 4.15
CA LEU A 58 -1.32 -8.89 3.68
C LEU A 58 -1.12 -8.72 2.17
N PRO A 59 -2.09 -8.12 1.48
CA PRO A 59 -1.88 -7.68 0.12
C PRO A 59 -0.81 -6.59 0.06
N VAL A 60 0.06 -6.65 -0.95
CA VAL A 60 1.08 -5.64 -1.23
C VAL A 60 0.78 -4.96 -2.55
N LEU A 61 0.93 -3.63 -2.56
CA LEU A 61 0.90 -2.81 -3.76
C LEU A 61 2.33 -2.52 -4.19
N ALA A 62 2.69 -2.89 -5.41
CA ALA A 62 3.98 -2.61 -6.01
C ALA A 62 3.83 -1.47 -7.02
N PHE A 63 4.46 -0.35 -6.70
CA PHE A 63 4.68 0.77 -7.61
C PHE A 63 5.99 0.53 -8.34
N GLY A 64 6.00 0.58 -9.68
CA GLY A 64 7.20 0.27 -10.44
C GLY A 64 6.96 -0.10 -11.90
N SER A 65 8.02 -0.66 -12.47
CA SER A 65 8.15 -0.98 -13.89
C SER A 65 8.20 -2.49 -14.11
N THR A 66 7.46 -2.98 -15.09
CA THR A 66 7.68 -4.34 -15.61
C THR A 66 8.67 -4.30 -16.75
N PHE A 67 9.63 -5.20 -16.73
CA PHE A 67 10.63 -5.36 -17.78
C PHE A 67 10.45 -6.72 -18.43
N LYS A 68 10.64 -6.80 -19.75
CA LYS A 68 10.64 -8.05 -20.51
C LYS A 68 12.05 -8.28 -21.04
N LYS A 69 12.61 -9.45 -20.71
CA LYS A 69 13.82 -9.96 -21.34
C LYS A 69 13.48 -10.52 -22.72
N SER A 70 14.21 -10.10 -23.73
CA SER A 70 14.21 -10.63 -25.10
C SER A 70 15.64 -10.96 -25.52
N GLY A 71 15.82 -11.64 -26.67
CA GLY A 71 17.15 -11.92 -27.22
C GLY A 71 18.04 -10.68 -27.35
N ASP A 72 17.44 -9.52 -27.64
CA ASP A 72 18.14 -8.22 -27.77
C ASP A 72 18.40 -7.49 -26.44
N GLY A 73 18.16 -8.13 -25.28
CA GLY A 73 18.33 -7.53 -23.95
C GLY A 73 17.03 -7.27 -23.18
N ILE A 74 17.09 -6.41 -22.17
CA ILE A 74 15.98 -6.11 -21.26
C ILE A 74 15.29 -4.82 -21.71
N ARG A 75 14.00 -4.88 -22.02
CA ARG A 75 13.19 -3.73 -22.43
C ARG A 75 12.13 -3.41 -21.38
N LEU A 76 11.96 -2.13 -21.06
CA LEU A 76 10.84 -1.65 -20.24
C LEU A 76 9.52 -1.93 -20.98
N ARG A 77 8.57 -2.60 -20.32
CA ARG A 77 7.25 -2.95 -20.88
C ARG A 77 6.15 -2.01 -20.41
N ARG A 78 6.17 -1.66 -19.13
CA ARG A 78 5.16 -0.82 -18.52
C ARG A 78 5.79 -0.14 -17.32
N TYR A 79 5.75 1.18 -17.26
CA TYR A 79 5.98 1.94 -16.04
C TYR A 79 4.62 2.39 -15.53
N ASN A 80 4.32 2.16 -14.27
CA ASN A 80 3.03 2.55 -13.72
C ASN A 80 2.99 3.99 -13.19
N GLY A 81 4.09 4.75 -13.27
CA GLY A 81 4.09 6.21 -13.05
C GLY A 81 3.51 6.66 -11.72
N TYR A 82 3.60 5.83 -10.68
CA TYR A 82 3.10 6.18 -9.35
C TYR A 82 4.26 6.24 -8.37
N VAL A 83 4.22 7.26 -7.52
CA VAL A 83 5.17 7.45 -6.42
C VAL A 83 4.41 7.41 -5.11
N LEU A 84 4.99 6.68 -4.16
CA LEU A 84 4.51 6.63 -2.78
C LEU A 84 5.34 7.62 -1.95
N LEU A 85 4.69 8.68 -1.49
CA LEU A 85 5.22 9.58 -0.49
C LEU A 85 4.75 9.11 0.90
N GLU A 86 5.62 9.26 1.88
CA GLU A 86 5.32 8.92 3.26
C GLU A 86 5.62 10.10 4.18
N VAL A 87 4.60 10.54 4.91
CA VAL A 87 4.79 11.37 6.11
C VAL A 87 4.84 10.41 7.29
N ASN A 88 5.97 10.36 8.00
CA ASN A 88 6.20 9.44 9.11
C ASN A 88 6.47 10.20 10.41
N GLY A 89 6.48 9.50 11.55
CA GLY A 89 6.84 10.08 12.85
C GLY A 89 5.77 10.98 13.46
N LEU A 90 4.51 10.85 13.03
CA LEU A 90 3.40 11.62 13.59
C LEU A 90 3.13 11.17 15.04
N GLY A 91 2.82 12.11 15.92
CA GLY A 91 2.64 11.89 17.35
C GLY A 91 1.38 11.10 17.70
N SER A 92 0.32 11.18 16.88
CA SER A 92 -0.94 10.49 17.16
C SER A 92 -1.73 10.06 15.92
N GLN A 93 -2.71 9.18 16.14
CA GLN A 93 -3.67 8.79 15.10
C GLN A 93 -4.53 9.98 14.63
N SER A 94 -4.95 10.85 15.55
CA SER A 94 -5.71 12.06 15.21
C SER A 94 -4.91 12.98 14.28
N GLU A 95 -3.62 13.15 14.56
CA GLU A 95 -2.71 13.91 13.71
C GLU A 95 -2.54 13.25 12.34
N ALA A 96 -2.34 11.93 12.28
CA ALA A 96 -2.26 11.21 11.01
C ALA A 96 -3.56 11.33 10.20
N GLU A 97 -4.72 11.32 10.84
CA GLU A 97 -6.01 11.50 10.18
C GLU A 97 -6.23 12.93 9.66
N ALA A 98 -5.68 13.95 10.34
CA ALA A 98 -5.63 15.32 9.88
C ALA A 98 -4.71 15.46 8.65
N VAL A 99 -3.47 15.00 8.74
CA VAL A 99 -2.51 15.01 7.61
C VAL A 99 -3.07 14.26 6.40
N ARG A 100 -3.73 13.10 6.61
CA ARG A 100 -4.40 12.36 5.53
C ARG A 100 -5.51 13.17 4.88
N ARG A 101 -6.31 13.94 5.65
CA ARG A 101 -7.38 14.79 5.10
C ARG A 101 -6.79 15.87 4.19
N GLU A 102 -5.75 16.56 4.65
CA GLU A 102 -5.06 17.59 3.85
C GLU A 102 -4.44 16.98 2.59
N ALA A 103 -3.72 15.86 2.73
CA ALA A 103 -3.11 15.17 1.60
C ALA A 103 -4.17 14.73 0.56
N ALA A 104 -5.32 14.23 1.00
CA ALA A 104 -6.41 13.80 0.12
C ALA A 104 -7.10 14.95 -0.63
N ALA A 105 -6.98 16.19 -0.14
CA ALA A 105 -7.55 17.37 -0.80
C ALA A 105 -6.65 17.92 -1.92
N LEU A 106 -5.38 17.48 -1.98
CA LEU A 106 -4.46 17.93 -3.02
C LEU A 106 -4.86 17.37 -4.39
N PRO A 107 -4.92 18.20 -5.46
CA PRO A 107 -5.35 17.76 -6.79
C PRO A 107 -4.53 16.61 -7.38
N GLN A 108 -3.24 16.55 -7.06
CA GLN A 108 -2.31 15.52 -7.52
C GLN A 108 -2.39 14.20 -6.72
N THR A 109 -3.11 14.17 -5.60
CA THR A 109 -3.22 12.97 -4.77
C THR A 109 -4.25 12.02 -5.35
N LEU A 110 -3.81 10.80 -5.67
CA LEU A 110 -4.69 9.73 -6.14
C LEU A 110 -5.29 8.93 -4.97
N LEU A 111 -4.49 8.76 -3.92
CA LEU A 111 -4.88 7.99 -2.75
C LEU A 111 -4.07 8.45 -1.54
N ALA A 112 -4.74 8.69 -0.42
CA ALA A 112 -4.09 8.93 0.87
C ALA A 112 -4.72 8.05 1.95
N PHE A 113 -3.91 7.39 2.76
CA PHE A 113 -4.37 6.57 3.88
C PHE A 113 -3.41 6.60 5.06
N VAL A 114 -3.95 6.43 6.26
CA VAL A 114 -3.16 6.33 7.48
C VAL A 114 -2.49 4.97 7.52
N GLY A 115 -1.17 4.98 7.71
CA GLY A 115 -0.36 3.78 7.84
C GLY A 115 -0.74 2.94 9.05
N LEU A 116 -0.22 1.71 9.07
CA LEU A 116 -0.64 0.68 10.02
C LEU A 116 -0.38 1.05 11.49
N SER A 117 0.68 1.82 11.76
CA SER A 117 1.01 2.33 13.11
C SER A 117 0.05 3.40 13.63
N GLY A 118 -0.79 3.97 12.77
CA GLY A 118 -1.54 5.19 13.10
C GLY A 118 -0.66 6.44 13.20
N ARG A 119 0.63 6.36 12.88
CA ARG A 119 1.62 7.46 13.03
C ARG A 119 2.32 7.84 11.73
N SER A 120 1.75 7.43 10.60
CA SER A 120 2.23 7.78 9.27
C SER A 120 1.05 7.95 8.33
N VAL A 121 1.27 8.68 7.24
CA VAL A 121 0.35 8.82 6.12
C VAL A 121 1.07 8.40 4.85
N LYS A 122 0.44 7.54 4.09
CA LYS A 122 0.89 7.05 2.78
C LYS A 122 0.10 7.79 1.71
N ILE A 123 0.79 8.47 0.80
CA ILE A 123 0.21 9.33 -0.24
C ILE A 123 0.70 8.83 -1.59
N VAL A 124 -0.21 8.48 -2.49
CA VAL A 124 0.09 8.03 -3.85
C VAL A 124 -0.18 9.18 -4.80
N VAL A 125 0.84 9.54 -5.58
CA VAL A 125 0.79 10.61 -6.59
C VAL A 125 1.27 10.08 -7.93
N PRO A 126 0.82 10.64 -9.07
CA PRO A 126 1.40 10.33 -10.36
C PRO A 126 2.77 11.01 -10.49
N PHE A 127 3.71 10.33 -11.13
CA PHE A 127 4.97 10.88 -11.64
C PHE A 127 4.85 10.90 -13.16
N VAL A 128 4.58 12.10 -13.69
CA VAL A 128 4.41 12.42 -15.09
C VAL A 128 5.61 13.17 -15.61
#